data_AF-A0A1H9UZV4-F1
#
_entry.id   AF-A0A1H9UZV4-F1
#
_cell.length_a   1.000
_cell.length_b   1.000
_cell.length_c   1.000
_cell.angle_alpha   90.00
_cell.angle_beta   90.00
_cell.angle_gamma   90.00
#
_symmetry.space_group_name_H-M   'P 1'
#
loop_
_entity.id
_entity.type
_entity.pdbx_description
1 polymer ?
#
loop_
_entity_poly.entity_id
_entity_poly.type
_entity_poly.pdbx_seq_one_letter_code
_entity_poly.pdbx_strand_id
1 'polypeptide(L)'
;MRFLRRNSDDTAATATEATDEVAESTRTAGKGRPTPKRREAQGRRTGPVPPPPRTQREAFKRMRGNKVSKEERRAAATERRQRMMAGEDKYLLPRDRGPVKAYIRDLVDSRRNLMGLFMPLAILVFVALLTPSLAVQRYATLATTFMLLAMVIEGIVLGRLVTKRVRAKFPTEPIKGLSIGWYSFIRASQIRKLRVPKPRVKPGDTLK
;
A
#
# COMPACT_ATOMS: atom_id res chain seq x y z
N MET A 1 2.05 -40.22 19.37
CA MET A 1 1.22 -39.47 20.34
C MET A 1 -0.23 -39.63 19.92
N ARG A 2 -1.00 -40.33 20.75
CA ARG A 2 -2.37 -40.82 20.50
C ARG A 2 -3.30 -39.89 21.28
N PHE A 3 -4.06 -39.04 20.59
CA PHE A 3 -4.96 -38.08 21.24
C PHE A 3 -6.36 -38.68 21.38
N LEU A 4 -6.90 -38.52 22.58
CA LEU A 4 -8.02 -39.25 23.16
C LEU A 4 -9.36 -38.84 22.55
N ARG A 5 -10.18 -39.87 22.32
CA ARG A 5 -11.62 -39.82 22.12
C ARG A 5 -12.31 -39.66 23.48
N ARG A 6 -13.17 -38.67 23.64
CA ARG A 6 -14.33 -38.75 24.55
C ARG A 6 -15.42 -37.78 24.10
N ASN A 7 -16.46 -38.35 23.51
CA ASN A 7 -17.79 -37.76 23.45
C ASN A 7 -18.46 -38.12 24.77
N SER A 8 -19.14 -37.17 25.39
CA SER A 8 -20.13 -37.44 26.43
C SER A 8 -21.25 -36.44 26.21
N ASP A 9 -22.28 -36.95 25.53
CA ASP A 9 -23.62 -36.40 25.55
C ASP A 9 -24.12 -36.42 26.99
N ASP A 10 -24.71 -35.32 27.44
CA ASP A 10 -25.64 -35.33 28.56
C ASP A 10 -26.93 -34.65 28.11
N THR A 11 -28.03 -35.35 28.33
CA THR A 11 -29.37 -35.07 27.80
C THR A 11 -30.24 -34.56 28.94
N ALA A 12 -30.86 -33.38 28.80
CA ALA A 12 -32.12 -33.07 29.48
C ALA A 12 -32.91 -31.96 28.76
N ALA A 13 -34.18 -32.28 28.50
CA ALA A 13 -35.24 -31.58 27.79
C ALA A 13 -35.54 -30.12 28.20
N THR A 14 -36.07 -29.29 27.28
CA THR A 14 -37.52 -29.06 27.05
C THR A 14 -37.74 -27.95 26.00
N ALA A 15 -38.83 -28.09 25.23
CA ALA A 15 -39.21 -27.40 24.00
C ALA A 15 -39.50 -25.88 24.09
N THR A 16 -39.32 -25.15 22.97
CA THR A 16 -40.28 -24.18 22.38
C THR A 16 -39.87 -23.88 20.93
N GLU A 17 -40.84 -23.82 20.03
CA GLU A 17 -40.76 -23.66 18.56
C GLU A 17 -40.24 -22.28 18.09
N ALA A 18 -39.48 -22.26 16.99
CA ALA A 18 -39.53 -21.22 15.93
C ALA A 18 -38.58 -21.57 14.75
N THR A 19 -39.20 -21.89 13.62
CA THR A 19 -38.88 -21.53 12.22
C THR A 19 -37.44 -21.27 11.75
N ASP A 20 -37.08 -22.01 10.71
CA ASP A 20 -36.13 -21.73 9.60
C ASP A 20 -35.31 -20.44 9.65
N GLU A 21 -33.99 -20.59 9.72
CA GLU A 21 -33.07 -20.23 8.61
C GLU A 21 -31.65 -20.68 8.99
N VAL A 22 -31.26 -21.84 8.46
CA VAL A 22 -29.91 -22.39 8.63
C VAL A 22 -28.93 -21.48 7.89
N ALA A 23 -28.04 -20.88 8.68
CA ALA A 23 -26.84 -20.19 8.25
C ALA A 23 -26.13 -20.94 7.11
N GLU A 24 -26.22 -20.37 5.91
CA GLU A 24 -25.51 -20.86 4.74
C GLU A 24 -23.99 -20.79 4.98
N SER A 25 -23.40 -21.97 5.08
CA SER A 25 -21.97 -22.20 4.99
C SER A 25 -21.38 -21.43 3.80
N THR A 26 -20.43 -20.53 4.03
CA THR A 26 -19.48 -20.06 3.02
C THR A 26 -18.62 -21.24 2.55
N ARG A 27 -19.17 -22.07 1.66
CA ARG A 27 -18.41 -23.03 0.85
C ARG A 27 -17.71 -22.23 -0.23
N THR A 28 -16.38 -22.28 -0.23
CA THR A 28 -15.57 -21.86 -1.38
C THR A 28 -16.11 -22.54 -2.64
N ALA A 29 -16.55 -21.74 -3.62
CA ALA A 29 -17.04 -22.25 -4.90
C ALA A 29 -16.06 -23.27 -5.48
N GLY A 30 -16.57 -24.47 -5.78
CA GLY A 30 -15.78 -25.55 -6.36
C GLY A 30 -15.06 -25.08 -7.62
N LYS A 31 -13.83 -25.56 -7.84
CA LYS A 31 -13.00 -25.23 -9.00
C LYS A 31 -13.80 -25.48 -10.30
N GLY A 32 -14.38 -24.41 -10.86
CA GLY A 32 -15.30 -24.44 -12.01
C GLY A 32 -14.63 -24.77 -13.35
N ARG A 33 -13.49 -25.45 -13.32
CA ARG A 33 -12.84 -25.94 -14.53
C ARG A 33 -12.16 -27.28 -14.23
N PRO A 34 -12.37 -28.31 -15.07
CA PRO A 34 -11.58 -29.53 -15.01
C PRO A 34 -10.09 -29.15 -14.96
N THR A 35 -9.35 -29.72 -14.02
CA THR A 35 -7.88 -29.69 -14.11
C THR A 35 -7.51 -30.25 -15.48
N PRO A 36 -6.75 -29.51 -16.31
CA PRO A 36 -6.50 -29.90 -17.69
C PRO A 36 -5.96 -31.32 -17.75
N LYS A 37 -6.52 -32.12 -18.67
CA LYS A 37 -6.20 -33.54 -18.83
C LYS A 37 -4.69 -33.66 -19.05
N ARG A 38 -4.04 -34.67 -18.43
CA ARG A 38 -2.57 -34.84 -18.40
C ARG A 38 -1.88 -34.63 -19.77
N ARG A 39 -2.56 -35.02 -20.86
CA ARG A 39 -2.12 -34.87 -22.25
C ARG A 39 -2.03 -33.40 -22.72
N GLU A 40 -2.97 -32.55 -22.31
CA GLU A 40 -2.98 -31.12 -22.66
C GLU A 40 -1.94 -30.33 -21.84
N ALA A 41 -1.72 -30.72 -20.58
CA ALA A 41 -0.68 -30.15 -19.74
C ALA A 41 0.73 -30.51 -20.21
N GLN A 42 0.92 -31.71 -20.78
CA GLN A 42 2.20 -32.15 -21.35
C GLN A 42 2.46 -31.56 -22.74
N GLY A 43 1.43 -31.41 -23.59
CA GLY A 43 1.58 -30.81 -24.93
C GLY A 43 1.97 -29.33 -24.93
N ARG A 44 1.66 -28.58 -23.85
CA ARG A 44 2.10 -27.18 -23.67
C ARG A 44 3.56 -27.02 -23.22
N ARG A 45 4.26 -28.11 -22.87
CA ARG A 45 5.71 -28.09 -22.65
C ARG A 45 6.40 -28.25 -24.01
N THR A 46 6.33 -27.20 -24.82
CA THR A 46 7.02 -27.17 -26.11
C THR A 46 8.51 -26.97 -25.85
N GLY A 47 9.25 -28.07 -25.80
CA GLY A 47 10.71 -28.09 -25.77
C GLY A 47 11.27 -29.21 -24.90
N PRO A 48 12.28 -29.96 -25.38
CA PRO A 48 13.11 -30.77 -24.51
C PRO A 48 13.64 -29.92 -23.36
N VAL A 49 13.44 -30.36 -22.11
CA VAL A 49 14.12 -29.74 -20.97
C VAL A 49 15.62 -29.81 -21.29
N PRO A 50 16.34 -28.68 -21.37
CA PRO A 50 17.75 -28.70 -21.71
C PRO A 50 18.46 -29.64 -20.74
N PRO A 51 19.38 -30.49 -21.22
CA PRO A 51 20.00 -31.50 -20.38
C PRO A 51 20.59 -30.85 -19.12
N PRO A 52 20.42 -31.49 -17.95
CA PRO A 52 20.98 -30.97 -16.70
C PRO A 52 22.48 -30.74 -16.91
N PRO A 53 23.02 -29.57 -16.52
CA PRO A 53 24.40 -29.21 -16.80
C PRO A 53 25.30 -30.28 -16.18
N ARG A 54 26.13 -30.91 -17.00
CA ARG A 54 27.00 -32.01 -16.55
C ARG A 54 28.21 -31.48 -15.79
N THR A 55 28.49 -30.19 -15.89
CA THR A 55 29.62 -29.52 -15.23
C THR A 55 29.23 -28.15 -14.67
N GLN A 56 29.90 -27.73 -13.58
CA GLN A 56 29.71 -26.40 -13.00
C GLN A 56 30.02 -25.27 -13.99
N ARG A 57 30.98 -25.47 -14.90
CA ARG A 57 31.36 -24.52 -15.95
C ARG A 57 30.24 -24.34 -16.98
N GLU A 58 29.55 -25.40 -17.36
CA GLU A 58 28.41 -25.36 -18.28
C GLU A 58 27.19 -24.68 -17.63
N ALA A 59 26.95 -24.93 -16.34
CA ALA A 59 25.94 -24.21 -15.55
C ALA A 59 26.21 -22.70 -15.51
N PHE A 60 27.48 -22.30 -15.32
CA PHE A 60 27.87 -20.89 -15.28
C PHE A 60 27.74 -20.20 -16.65
N LYS A 61 28.08 -20.90 -17.74
CA LYS A 61 27.88 -20.40 -19.12
C LYS A 61 26.41 -20.24 -19.45
N ARG A 62 25.55 -21.21 -19.09
CA ARG A 62 24.09 -21.14 -19.29
C ARG A 62 23.46 -20.00 -18.47
N MET A 63 23.93 -19.78 -17.25
CA MET A 63 23.51 -18.65 -16.41
C MET A 63 23.97 -17.29 -16.98
N ARG A 64 25.11 -17.22 -17.68
CA ARG A 64 25.59 -15.99 -18.35
C ARG A 64 24.93 -15.75 -19.71
N GLY A 65 24.62 -16.80 -20.48
CA GLY A 65 23.97 -16.68 -21.79
C GLY A 65 22.55 -16.10 -21.73
N ASN A 66 21.82 -16.32 -20.63
CA ASN A 66 20.50 -15.71 -20.38
C ASN A 66 20.58 -14.36 -19.63
N LYS A 67 21.78 -13.79 -19.42
CA LYS A 67 21.87 -12.46 -18.82
C LYS A 67 21.62 -11.42 -19.91
N VAL A 68 20.38 -10.96 -20.01
CA VAL A 68 20.03 -9.57 -20.40
C VAL A 68 21.16 -8.67 -19.91
N SER A 69 21.75 -7.90 -20.82
CA SER A 69 23.01 -7.19 -20.56
C SER A 69 22.86 -6.33 -19.30
N LYS A 70 23.95 -6.12 -18.55
CA LYS A 70 23.89 -5.29 -17.33
C LYS A 70 23.33 -3.89 -17.64
N GLU A 71 23.55 -3.41 -18.85
CA GLU A 71 23.08 -2.13 -19.37
C GLU A 71 21.59 -2.17 -19.69
N GLU A 72 21.09 -3.20 -20.37
CA GLU A 72 19.66 -3.40 -20.62
C GLU A 72 18.87 -3.52 -19.32
N ARG A 73 19.43 -4.20 -18.30
CA ARG A 73 18.81 -4.28 -16.97
C ARG A 73 18.74 -2.92 -16.28
N ARG A 74 19.79 -2.10 -16.43
CA ARG A 74 19.83 -0.74 -15.90
C ARG A 74 18.84 0.16 -16.63
N ALA A 75 18.79 0.10 -17.96
CA ALA A 75 17.85 0.85 -18.79
C ALA A 75 16.39 0.49 -18.48
N ALA A 76 16.06 -0.79 -18.38
CA ALA A 76 14.73 -1.24 -17.99
C ALA A 76 14.37 -0.81 -16.55
N ALA A 77 15.34 -0.79 -15.62
CA ALA A 77 15.11 -0.31 -14.27
C ALA A 77 14.89 1.21 -14.21
N THR A 78 15.66 2.00 -14.98
CA THR A 78 15.48 3.45 -15.07
C THR A 78 14.15 3.81 -15.73
N GLU A 79 13.78 3.13 -16.81
CA GLU A 79 12.50 3.31 -17.50
C GLU A 79 11.32 2.98 -16.56
N ARG A 80 11.37 1.85 -15.84
CA ARG A 80 10.36 1.51 -14.82
C ARG A 80 10.28 2.58 -13.73
N ARG A 81 11.42 3.08 -13.25
CA ARG A 81 11.46 4.16 -12.24
C ARG A 81 10.86 5.45 -12.79
N GLN A 82 11.14 5.80 -14.04
CA GLN A 82 10.59 6.97 -14.70
C GLN A 82 9.07 6.86 -14.86
N ARG A 83 8.56 5.72 -15.34
CA ARG A 83 7.11 5.47 -15.45
C ARG A 83 6.39 5.44 -14.11
N MET A 84 7.02 4.86 -13.09
CA MET A 84 6.52 4.92 -11.71
C MET A 84 6.49 6.36 -11.18
N MET A 85 7.52 7.16 -11.47
CA MET A 85 7.58 8.57 -11.08
C MET A 85 6.57 9.42 -11.84
N ALA A 86 6.31 9.11 -13.12
CA ALA A 86 5.28 9.73 -13.95
C ALA A 86 3.87 9.42 -13.47
N GLY A 87 3.70 8.36 -12.67
CA GLY A 87 2.42 8.01 -12.07
C GLY A 87 1.57 7.09 -12.94
N GLU A 88 2.15 6.37 -13.90
CA GLU A 88 1.43 5.41 -14.73
C GLU A 88 0.90 4.23 -13.89
N ASP A 89 -0.42 4.06 -13.85
CA ASP A 89 -1.11 3.10 -12.96
C ASP A 89 -0.58 1.66 -13.07
N LYS A 90 -0.13 1.24 -14.25
CA LYS A 90 0.45 -0.10 -14.48
C LYS A 90 1.76 -0.34 -13.70
N TYR A 91 2.54 0.71 -13.47
CA TYR A 91 3.87 0.65 -12.83
C TYR A 91 3.84 1.06 -11.36
N LEU A 92 2.68 1.51 -10.84
CA LEU A 92 2.51 1.84 -9.43
C LEU A 92 2.47 0.60 -8.53
N LEU A 93 2.70 0.79 -7.23
CA LEU A 93 2.49 -0.28 -6.25
C LEU A 93 0.99 -0.56 -6.11
N PRO A 94 0.57 -1.79 -5.82
CA PRO A 94 -0.85 -2.13 -5.63
C PRO A 94 -1.60 -1.21 -4.65
N ARG A 95 -0.91 -0.63 -3.66
CA ARG A 95 -1.49 0.32 -2.69
C ARG A 95 -1.89 1.68 -3.29
N ASP A 96 -1.21 2.09 -4.36
CA ASP A 96 -1.29 3.42 -4.97
C ASP A 96 -2.07 3.41 -6.29
N ARG A 97 -2.46 2.22 -6.77
CA ARG A 97 -3.22 2.01 -8.01
C ARG A 97 -4.68 2.38 -7.85
N GLY A 98 -5.27 2.83 -8.95
CA GLY A 98 -6.72 2.99 -9.10
C GLY A 98 -7.19 4.45 -9.08
N PRO A 99 -8.41 4.70 -9.61
CA PRO A 99 -8.94 6.05 -9.82
C PRO A 99 -9.17 6.80 -8.50
N VAL A 100 -9.65 6.10 -7.45
CA VAL A 100 -9.83 6.69 -6.12
C VAL A 100 -8.50 7.16 -5.53
N LYS A 101 -7.45 6.34 -5.58
CA LYS A 101 -6.12 6.70 -5.06
C LYS A 101 -5.49 7.81 -5.88
N ALA A 102 -5.63 7.80 -7.20
CA ALA A 102 -5.20 8.91 -8.06
C ALA A 102 -5.86 10.23 -7.65
N TYR A 103 -7.18 10.25 -7.47
CA TYR A 103 -7.90 11.44 -7.02
C TYR A 103 -7.45 11.92 -5.63
N ILE A 104 -7.20 11.01 -4.68
CA ILE A 104 -6.66 11.36 -3.37
C ILE A 104 -5.28 12.01 -3.50
N ARG A 105 -4.41 11.47 -4.36
CA ARG A 105 -3.07 12.04 -4.59
C ARG A 105 -3.18 13.49 -5.06
N ASP A 106 -4.02 13.74 -6.06
CA ASP A 106 -4.23 15.09 -6.60
C ASP A 106 -4.86 16.03 -5.56
N LEU A 107 -5.79 15.52 -4.72
CA LEU A 107 -6.46 16.30 -3.66
C LEU A 107 -5.55 16.69 -2.49
N VAL A 108 -4.58 15.85 -2.17
CA VAL A 108 -3.57 16.15 -1.15
C VAL A 108 -2.47 17.06 -1.71
N ASP A 109 -2.09 16.85 -2.97
CA ASP A 109 -1.01 17.60 -3.63
C ASP A 109 -1.42 19.02 -4.08
N SER A 110 -2.72 19.25 -4.33
CA SER A 110 -3.29 20.59 -4.61
C SER A 110 -3.34 21.48 -3.37
N ARG A 111 -3.13 20.95 -2.17
CA ARG A 111 -3.16 21.73 -0.92
C ARG A 111 -1.77 22.04 -0.38
N ARG A 112 -1.69 23.18 0.30
CA ARG A 112 -0.58 23.51 1.18
C ARG A 112 -0.79 22.71 2.46
N ASN A 113 0.10 21.78 2.75
CA ASN A 113 0.04 20.96 3.97
C ASN A 113 1.13 21.46 4.93
N LEU A 114 0.83 21.78 6.19
CA LEU A 114 1.88 22.11 7.16
C LEU A 114 2.70 20.87 7.54
N MET A 115 2.20 19.65 7.27
CA MET A 115 2.95 18.43 7.57
C MET A 115 4.33 18.39 6.90
N GLY A 116 4.48 19.03 5.73
CA GLY A 116 5.77 19.13 5.03
C GLY A 116 6.82 19.98 5.77
N LEU A 117 6.41 20.75 6.77
CA LEU A 117 7.28 21.59 7.61
C LEU A 117 7.92 20.81 8.78
N PHE A 118 7.63 19.51 8.91
CA PHE A 118 8.19 18.65 9.96
C PHE A 118 9.71 18.56 9.94
N MET A 119 10.31 18.41 8.76
CA MET A 119 11.76 18.31 8.61
C MET A 119 12.48 19.61 9.03
N PRO A 120 12.07 20.80 8.55
CA PRO A 120 12.57 22.07 9.08
C PRO A 120 12.38 22.24 10.59
N LEU A 121 11.24 21.82 11.14
CA LEU A 121 11.00 21.83 12.59
C LEU A 121 12.01 20.94 13.34
N ALA A 122 12.28 19.73 12.84
CA ALA A 122 13.26 18.83 13.44
C ALA A 122 14.67 19.45 13.49
N ILE A 123 15.05 20.18 12.44
CA ILE A 123 16.32 20.93 12.41
C ILE A 123 16.32 22.04 13.47
N LEU A 124 15.22 22.80 13.61
CA LEU A 124 15.09 23.84 14.63
C LEU A 124 15.24 23.27 16.04
N VAL A 125 14.58 22.15 16.33
CA VAL A 125 14.69 21.44 17.61
C VAL A 125 16.12 20.97 17.85
N PHE A 126 16.78 20.43 16.83
CA PHE A 126 18.17 20.00 16.93
C PHE A 126 19.11 21.15 17.29
N VAL A 127 18.95 22.31 16.65
CA VAL A 127 19.72 23.52 16.97
C VAL A 127 19.43 24.01 18.41
N ALA A 128 18.17 23.97 18.83
CA ALA A 128 17.80 24.34 20.20
C ALA A 128 18.42 23.42 21.25
N LEU A 129 18.57 22.12 20.96
CA LEU A 129 19.24 21.15 21.83
C LEU A 129 20.76 21.39 21.94
N LEU A 130 21.40 21.81 20.85
CA LEU A 130 22.82 22.19 20.86
C LEU A 130 23.08 23.50 21.62
N THR A 131 22.03 24.29 21.87
CA THR A 131 22.15 25.57 22.56
C THR A 131 22.07 25.36 24.08
N PRO A 132 23.09 25.77 24.86
CA PRO A 132 23.12 25.59 26.32
C PRO A 132 22.21 26.57 27.08
N SER A 133 21.26 27.23 26.42
CA SER A 133 20.34 28.19 27.04
C SER A 133 19.03 27.53 27.43
N LEU A 134 18.74 27.54 28.74
CA LEU A 134 17.49 26.99 29.29
C LEU A 134 16.24 27.72 28.77
N ALA A 135 16.35 29.03 28.51
CA ALA A 135 15.26 29.82 27.94
C ALA A 135 14.93 29.35 26.51
N VAL A 136 15.96 29.15 25.67
CA VAL A 136 15.80 28.66 24.29
C VAL A 136 15.16 27.28 24.28
N GLN A 137 15.59 26.37 25.16
CA GLN A 137 15.02 25.02 25.26
C GLN A 137 13.55 25.03 25.68
N ARG A 138 13.15 25.90 26.63
CA ARG A 138 11.75 26.06 27.04
C ARG A 138 10.87 26.54 25.89
N TYR A 139 11.28 27.61 25.20
CA TYR A 139 10.53 28.12 24.06
C TYR A 139 10.47 27.13 22.90
N ALA A 140 11.58 26.44 22.60
CA ALA A 140 11.62 25.42 21.57
C ALA A 140 10.68 24.24 21.90
N THR A 141 10.64 23.81 23.16
CA THR A 141 9.73 22.75 23.61
C THR A 141 8.27 23.18 23.42
N LEU A 142 7.90 24.36 23.91
CA LEU A 142 6.54 24.89 23.77
C LEU A 142 6.13 25.04 22.29
N ALA A 143 7.01 25.60 21.47
CA ALA A 143 6.80 25.77 20.03
C ALA A 143 6.62 24.42 19.33
N THR A 144 7.43 23.42 19.68
CA THR A 144 7.35 22.06 19.13
C THR A 144 6.04 21.38 19.52
N THR A 145 5.62 21.50 20.78
CA THR A 145 4.34 20.96 21.26
C THR A 145 3.16 21.60 20.53
N PHE A 146 3.13 22.92 20.41
CA PHE A 146 2.06 23.63 19.69
C PHE A 146 2.02 23.23 18.21
N MET A 147 3.19 23.16 17.57
CA MET A 147 3.29 22.78 16.17
C MET A 147 2.87 21.32 15.94
N LEU A 148 3.26 20.41 16.83
CA LEU A 148 2.82 19.01 16.78
C LEU A 148 1.29 18.88 16.91
N LEU A 149 0.69 19.63 17.83
CA LEU A 149 -0.77 19.67 17.99
C LEU A 149 -1.46 20.21 16.73
N ALA A 150 -0.96 21.32 16.17
CA ALA A 150 -1.47 21.87 14.92
C ALA A 150 -1.37 20.85 13.78
N MET A 151 -0.28 20.07 13.74
CA MET A 151 -0.08 19.02 12.74
C MET A 151 -1.08 17.86 12.89
N VAL A 152 -1.35 17.42 14.12
CA VAL A 152 -2.35 16.38 14.38
C VAL A 152 -3.74 16.85 13.95
N ILE A 153 -4.12 18.08 14.31
CA ILE A 153 -5.42 18.66 13.95
C ILE A 153 -5.56 18.74 12.42
N GLU A 154 -4.56 19.27 11.73
CA GLU A 154 -4.59 19.36 10.27
C GLU A 154 -4.64 17.97 9.62
N GLY A 155 -3.92 16.97 10.14
CA GLY A 155 -3.99 15.60 9.65
C GLY A 155 -5.40 15.01 9.74
N ILE A 156 -6.10 15.25 10.85
CA ILE A 156 -7.49 14.81 11.07
C ILE A 156 -8.46 15.55 10.13
N VAL A 157 -8.33 16.88 10.01
CA VAL A 157 -9.15 17.70 9.12
C VAL A 157 -8.94 17.30 7.66
N LEU A 158 -7.68 17.06 7.25
CA LEU A 158 -7.32 16.58 5.93
C LEU A 158 -8.00 15.24 5.64
N GLY A 159 -7.88 14.27 6.55
CA GLY A 159 -8.49 12.96 6.42
C GLY A 159 -10.00 13.04 6.23
N ARG A 160 -10.70 13.80 7.09
CA ARG A 160 -12.15 14.01 7.00
C ARG A 160 -12.56 14.65 5.68
N LEU A 161 -11.84 15.68 5.23
CA LEU A 161 -12.17 16.37 3.98
C LEU A 161 -11.95 15.47 2.77
N VAL A 162 -10.85 14.70 2.74
CA VAL A 162 -10.57 13.77 1.65
C VAL A 162 -11.64 12.69 1.60
N THR A 163 -12.00 12.07 2.73
CA THR A 163 -13.06 11.06 2.77
C THR A 163 -14.39 11.60 2.26
N LYS A 164 -14.76 12.83 2.65
CA LYS A 164 -16.00 13.48 2.17
C LYS A 164 -15.99 13.69 0.65
N ARG A 165 -14.91 14.23 0.10
CA ARG A 165 -14.79 14.51 -1.34
C ARG A 165 -14.70 13.24 -2.19
N VAL A 166 -13.97 12.24 -1.71
CA VAL A 166 -13.84 10.95 -2.41
C VAL A 166 -15.20 10.25 -2.45
N ARG A 167 -15.95 10.24 -1.34
CA ARG A 167 -17.30 9.65 -1.30
C ARG A 167 -18.29 10.36 -2.23
N ALA A 168 -18.17 11.68 -2.37
CA ALA A 168 -18.98 12.44 -3.30
C ALA A 168 -18.67 12.11 -4.77
N LYS A 169 -17.40 11.87 -5.11
CA LYS A 169 -16.96 11.59 -6.50
C LYS A 169 -17.10 10.13 -6.91
N PHE A 170 -16.95 9.20 -5.96
CA PHE A 170 -17.01 7.75 -6.20
C PHE A 170 -18.05 7.10 -5.28
N PRO A 171 -19.36 7.29 -5.54
CA PRO A 171 -20.41 6.74 -4.68
C PRO A 171 -20.54 5.22 -4.75
N THR A 172 -20.07 4.60 -5.83
CA THR A 172 -20.24 3.16 -6.13
C THR A 172 -19.08 2.29 -5.61
N GLU A 173 -17.95 2.87 -5.22
CA GLU A 173 -16.79 2.10 -4.75
C GLU A 173 -16.83 1.86 -3.23
N PRO A 174 -16.43 0.66 -2.74
CA PRO A 174 -16.35 0.36 -1.31
C PRO A 174 -15.22 1.15 -0.64
N ILE A 175 -15.54 2.35 -0.16
CA ILE A 175 -14.58 3.28 0.44
C ILE A 175 -14.51 3.11 1.96
N LYS A 176 -13.40 2.52 2.44
CA LYS A 176 -13.04 2.54 3.87
C LYS A 176 -12.43 3.90 4.25
N GLY A 177 -13.21 4.75 4.92
CA GLY A 177 -12.81 6.11 5.30
C GLY A 177 -11.48 6.18 6.06
N LEU A 178 -11.26 5.27 7.02
CA LEU A 178 -10.01 5.20 7.79
C LEU A 178 -8.78 4.88 6.92
N SER A 179 -8.91 3.94 5.98
CA SER A 179 -7.82 3.58 5.06
C SER A 179 -7.44 4.74 4.12
N ILE A 180 -8.44 5.48 3.65
CA ILE A 180 -8.24 6.63 2.79
C ILE A 180 -7.65 7.81 3.57
N GLY A 181 -8.17 8.08 4.77
CA GLY A 181 -7.63 9.12 5.66
C GLY A 181 -6.17 8.83 6.01
N TRP A 182 -5.85 7.59 6.39
CA TRP A 182 -4.48 7.17 6.70
C TRP A 182 -3.53 7.31 5.50
N TYR A 183 -3.97 6.87 4.32
CA TYR A 183 -3.20 7.05 3.08
C TYR A 183 -2.93 8.53 2.77
N SER A 184 -3.95 9.37 2.93
CA SER A 184 -3.84 10.82 2.72
C SER A 184 -2.87 11.46 3.70
N PHE A 185 -2.92 11.05 4.97
CA PHE A 185 -2.03 11.51 6.03
C PHE A 185 -0.57 11.18 5.73
N ILE A 186 -0.26 9.92 5.39
CA ILE A 186 1.10 9.51 5.02
C ILE A 186 1.62 10.30 3.82
N ARG A 187 0.78 10.54 2.81
CA ARG A 187 1.19 11.32 1.64
C ARG A 187 1.43 12.79 2.02
N ALA A 188 0.58 13.38 2.86
CA ALA A 188 0.71 14.75 3.30
C ALA A 188 1.98 14.99 4.12
N SER A 189 2.38 14.02 4.97
CA SER A 189 3.58 14.12 5.81
C SER A 189 4.90 14.05 5.05
N GLN A 190 4.90 13.47 3.86
CA GLN A 190 6.09 13.47 3.02
C GLN A 190 6.34 14.85 2.39
N ILE A 191 7.61 15.26 2.34
CA ILE A 191 8.03 16.45 1.59
C ILE A 191 7.66 16.27 0.11
N ARG A 192 7.06 17.30 -0.48
CA ARG A 192 6.53 17.26 -1.86
C ARG A 192 7.55 16.82 -2.92
N LYS A 193 8.83 17.18 -2.77
CA LYS A 193 9.93 16.78 -3.66
C LYS A 193 10.31 15.30 -3.54
N LEU A 194 10.04 14.68 -2.39
CA LEU A 194 10.40 13.28 -2.09
C LEU A 194 9.22 12.31 -2.29
N ARG A 195 8.02 12.81 -2.62
CA ARG A 195 6.83 11.99 -2.85
C ARG A 195 7.00 11.16 -4.12
N VAL A 196 6.70 9.87 -3.99
CA VAL A 196 6.56 8.93 -5.12
C VAL A 196 5.13 8.39 -5.10
N PRO A 197 4.36 8.48 -6.20
CA PRO A 197 4.64 9.15 -7.48
C PRO A 197 4.71 10.68 -7.36
N LYS A 198 5.37 11.33 -8.33
CA LYS A 198 5.51 12.79 -8.31
C LYS A 198 4.13 13.46 -8.34
N PRO A 199 3.95 14.58 -7.62
CA PRO A 199 2.74 15.38 -7.69
C PRO A 199 2.45 15.84 -9.13
N ARG A 200 1.22 15.61 -9.60
CA ARG A 200 0.77 16.06 -10.94
C ARG A 200 0.31 17.52 -10.96
N VAL A 201 -0.19 17.99 -9.82
CA VAL A 201 -0.82 19.31 -9.64
C VAL A 201 0.02 20.24 -8.77
N LYS A 202 -0.10 21.54 -9.00
CA LYS A 202 0.46 22.62 -8.17
C LYS A 202 -0.46 22.96 -7.00
N PRO A 203 0.07 23.54 -5.91
CA PRO A 203 -0.76 23.94 -4.77
C PRO A 203 -1.64 25.11 -5.20
N GLY A 204 -2.94 25.00 -4.99
CA GLY A 204 -3.94 25.97 -5.45
C GLY A 204 -4.67 25.55 -6.74
N ASP A 205 -4.25 24.49 -7.42
CA ASP A 205 -4.96 24.00 -8.60
C ASP A 205 -6.35 23.47 -8.20
N THR A 206 -7.39 23.97 -8.88
CA THR A 206 -8.76 23.49 -8.71
C THR A 206 -8.94 22.16 -9.43
N LEU A 207 -9.17 21.10 -8.68
CA LEU A 207 -9.48 19.79 -9.24
C LEU A 207 -10.92 19.79 -9.76
N LYS A 208 -11.09 19.42 -11.04
CA LYS A 208 -12.40 19.10 -11.63
C LYS A 208 -12.85 17.69 -11.20
#